data_AF-A0A715WKJ6-F1
#
_entry.id   AF-A0A715WKJ6-F1
#
_cell.length_a   1.000
_cell.length_b   1.000
_cell.length_c   1.000
_cell.angle_alpha   90.00
_cell.angle_beta   90.00
_cell.angle_gamma   90.00
#
_symmetry.space_group_name_H-M   'P 1'
#
loop_
_entity.id
_entity.type
_entity.pdbx_description
1 polymer ?
#
loop_
_entity_poly.entity_id
_entity_poly.type
_entity_poly.pdbx_seq_one_letter_code
_entity_poly.pdbx_strand_id
1 'polypeptide(L)'
;LRFNPFANITDIDQSAERVRDQLSVMASPNGNLDEVHEGLLLQAVRASWLAKKKQARIDDVVDFLKNARDNDQYVESPTIRSRLDEMIVLLDQYTANGTYGRYFNSDEPSLRDDAKMVVLELGG
;
A
#
# COMPACT_ATOMS: atom_id res chain seq x y z
N LEU A 1 -4.47 -2.10 -18.21
CA LEU A 1 -4.50 -1.05 -17.16
C LEU A 1 -3.25 -1.19 -16.31
N ARG A 2 -2.51 -0.10 -16.08
CA ARG A 2 -1.38 -0.03 -15.15
C ARG A 2 -1.71 1.02 -14.10
N PHE A 3 -1.68 0.61 -12.85
CA PHE A 3 -2.05 1.37 -11.68
C PHE A 3 -0.80 1.67 -10.85
N ASN A 4 -0.81 2.82 -10.18
CA ASN A 4 0.12 3.19 -9.13
C ASN A 4 -0.68 4.01 -8.10
N PRO A 5 -0.67 3.62 -6.81
CA PRO A 5 -1.48 4.27 -5.77
C PRO A 5 -1.11 5.72 -5.50
N PHE A 6 0.11 6.14 -5.84
CA PHE A 6 0.64 7.47 -5.56
C PHE A 6 0.63 8.42 -6.76
N ALA A 7 0.42 7.91 -7.97
CA ALA A 7 0.62 8.67 -9.21
C ALA A 7 -0.13 10.00 -9.28
N ASN A 8 -1.38 10.01 -8.81
CA ASN A 8 -2.29 11.16 -8.94
C ASN A 8 -2.46 11.95 -7.64
N ILE A 9 -1.62 11.68 -6.62
CA ILE A 9 -1.64 12.45 -5.38
C ILE A 9 -1.00 13.82 -5.64
N THR A 10 -1.65 14.87 -5.17
CA THR A 10 -1.13 16.25 -5.15
C THR A 10 -0.89 16.73 -3.73
N ASP A 11 -1.80 16.36 -2.83
CA ASP A 11 -1.72 16.60 -1.39
C ASP A 11 -1.87 15.28 -0.64
N ILE A 12 -0.83 14.90 0.10
CA ILE A 12 -0.81 13.65 0.87
C ILE A 12 -1.65 13.74 2.13
N ASP A 13 -1.82 14.93 2.72
CA ASP A 13 -2.60 15.08 3.95
C ASP A 13 -4.08 14.81 3.67
N GLN A 14 -4.54 15.11 2.45
CA GLN A 14 -5.88 14.82 1.96
C GLN A 14 -6.02 13.41 1.35
N SER A 15 -4.93 12.78 0.91
CA SER A 15 -4.99 11.54 0.11
C SER A 15 -4.50 10.29 0.83
N ALA A 16 -3.74 10.41 1.92
CA ALA A 16 -3.08 9.27 2.55
C ALA A 16 -4.07 8.20 3.02
N GLU A 17 -5.19 8.60 3.64
CA GLU A 17 -6.22 7.66 4.10
C GLU A 17 -6.86 6.91 2.92
N ARG A 18 -7.17 7.61 1.83
CA ARG A 18 -7.71 7.00 0.61
C ARG A 18 -6.74 5.97 0.00
N VAL A 19 -5.44 6.29 -0.01
CA VAL A 19 -4.41 5.37 -0.52
C VAL A 19 -4.29 4.15 0.39
N ARG A 20 -4.31 4.38 1.70
CA ARG A 20 -4.32 3.33 2.72
C ARG A 20 -5.54 2.41 2.55
N ASP A 21 -6.74 2.95 2.43
CA ASP A 21 -7.99 2.18 2.22
C ASP A 21 -7.89 1.31 0.97
N GLN A 22 -7.32 1.85 -0.11
CA GLN A 22 -7.11 1.10 -1.33
C GLN A 22 -6.13 -0.07 -1.13
N LEU A 23 -5.03 0.15 -0.44
CA LEU A 23 -4.08 -0.91 -0.10
C LEU A 23 -4.70 -1.94 0.85
N SER A 24 -5.57 -1.53 1.78
CA SER A 24 -6.29 -2.43 2.67
C SER A 24 -7.23 -3.37 1.89
N VAL A 25 -7.98 -2.84 0.92
CA VAL A 25 -8.83 -3.67 0.03
C VAL A 25 -7.99 -4.64 -0.79
N MET A 26 -6.82 -4.22 -1.28
CA MET A 26 -5.91 -5.10 -2.02
C MET A 26 -5.34 -6.21 -1.13
N ALA A 27 -4.90 -5.86 0.09
CA ALA A 27 -4.34 -6.82 1.04
C ALA A 27 -5.40 -7.80 1.56
N SER A 28 -6.60 -7.32 1.88
CA SER A 28 -7.68 -8.13 2.44
C SER A 28 -9.04 -7.71 1.87
N PRO A 29 -9.42 -8.25 0.70
CA PRO A 29 -10.71 -7.92 0.06
C PRO A 29 -11.93 -8.21 0.94
N ASN A 30 -11.79 -9.16 1.87
CA ASN A 30 -12.85 -9.56 2.80
C ASN A 30 -12.84 -8.76 4.12
N GLY A 31 -11.93 -7.79 4.27
CA GLY A 31 -11.93 -6.85 5.40
C GLY A 31 -11.36 -7.40 6.70
N ASN A 32 -10.30 -8.23 6.64
CA ASN A 32 -9.72 -8.83 7.84
C ASN A 32 -8.67 -7.95 8.55
N LEU A 33 -8.38 -6.76 8.02
CA LEU A 33 -7.45 -5.82 8.64
C LEU A 33 -8.16 -5.02 9.74
N ASP A 34 -7.60 -5.04 10.95
CA ASP A 34 -8.11 -4.26 12.08
C ASP A 34 -7.51 -2.85 12.15
N GLU A 35 -8.00 -2.02 13.06
CA GLU A 35 -7.55 -0.62 13.23
C GLU A 35 -6.03 -0.45 13.42
N VAL A 36 -5.34 -1.46 13.96
CA VAL A 36 -3.90 -1.41 14.16
C VAL A 36 -3.18 -1.62 12.84
N HIS A 37 -3.65 -2.55 11.99
CA HIS A 37 -3.16 -2.70 10.62
C HIS A 37 -3.35 -1.40 9.84
N GLU A 38 -4.54 -0.83 9.92
CA GLU A 38 -4.90 0.40 9.24
C GLU A 38 -3.99 1.57 9.66
N GLY A 39 -3.70 1.71 10.95
CA GLY A 39 -2.78 2.72 11.49
C GLY A 39 -1.34 2.53 11.01
N LEU A 40 -0.83 1.30 11.00
CA LEU A 40 0.52 0.99 10.53
C LEU A 40 0.65 1.19 9.01
N LEU A 41 -0.37 0.80 8.24
CA LEU A 41 -0.41 0.98 6.80
C LEU A 41 -0.47 2.47 6.42
N LEU A 42 -1.20 3.29 7.18
CA LEU A 42 -1.23 4.74 6.99
C LEU A 42 0.16 5.37 7.20
N GLN A 43 0.92 4.90 8.20
CA GLN A 43 2.30 5.34 8.41
C GLN A 43 3.19 4.98 7.22
N ALA A 44 3.08 3.74 6.72
CA ALA A 44 3.83 3.26 5.57
C ALA A 44 3.53 4.06 4.29
N VAL A 45 2.26 4.37 4.04
CA VAL A 45 1.82 5.22 2.91
C VAL A 45 2.43 6.61 2.99
N ARG A 46 2.34 7.27 4.16
CA ARG A 46 2.92 8.61 4.35
C ARG A 46 4.44 8.58 4.18
N ALA A 47 5.11 7.61 4.77
CA ALA A 47 6.56 7.47 4.66
C ALA A 47 7.02 7.26 3.21
N SER A 48 6.32 6.39 2.48
CA SER A 48 6.59 6.12 1.05
C SER A 48 6.44 7.38 0.21
N TRP A 49 5.35 8.13 0.42
CA TRP A 49 5.14 9.42 -0.26
C TRP A 49 6.20 10.46 0.11
N LEU A 50 6.57 10.57 1.39
CA LEU A 50 7.59 11.53 1.81
C LEU A 50 8.94 11.22 1.16
N ALA A 51 9.27 9.94 0.98
CA ALA A 51 10.50 9.50 0.35
C ALA A 51 10.52 9.72 -1.18
N LYS A 52 9.43 9.40 -1.88
CA LYS A 52 9.45 9.31 -3.36
C LYS A 52 8.34 10.08 -4.09
N LYS A 53 7.42 10.71 -3.36
CA LYS A 53 6.27 11.46 -3.91
C LYS A 53 5.50 10.59 -4.90
N LYS A 54 5.19 11.11 -6.10
CA LYS A 54 4.45 10.41 -7.15
C LYS A 54 5.17 9.17 -7.70
N GLN A 55 6.46 9.01 -7.41
CA GLN A 55 7.23 7.82 -7.77
C GLN A 55 7.17 6.73 -6.68
N ALA A 56 6.51 6.99 -5.55
CA ALA A 56 6.27 5.97 -4.55
C ALA A 56 5.40 4.84 -5.12
N ARG A 57 5.59 3.65 -4.58
CA ARG A 57 5.04 2.38 -5.08
C ARG A 57 4.64 1.46 -3.93
N ILE A 58 3.99 0.34 -4.26
CA ILE A 58 3.66 -0.70 -3.28
C ILE A 58 4.95 -1.34 -2.74
N ASP A 59 6.01 -1.42 -3.54
CA ASP A 59 7.34 -1.83 -3.04
C ASP A 59 7.76 -0.99 -1.84
N ASP A 60 7.62 0.34 -1.92
CA ASP A 60 8.08 1.26 -0.87
C ASP A 60 7.26 1.11 0.41
N VAL A 61 5.97 0.84 0.27
CA VAL A 61 5.10 0.54 1.40
C VAL A 61 5.53 -0.76 2.07
N VAL A 62 5.74 -1.83 1.29
CA VAL A 62 6.17 -3.13 1.81
C VAL A 62 7.56 -3.05 2.44
N ASP A 63 8.49 -2.30 1.84
CA ASP A 63 9.83 -2.08 2.39
C ASP A 63 9.77 -1.32 3.71
N PHE A 64 8.91 -0.30 3.81
CA PHE A 64 8.68 0.38 5.09
C PHE A 64 8.14 -0.60 6.15
N LEU A 65 7.16 -1.44 5.81
CA LEU A 65 6.59 -2.41 6.75
C LEU A 65 7.63 -3.44 7.22
N LYS A 66 8.50 -3.92 6.31
CA LYS A 66 9.64 -4.80 6.64
C LYS A 66 10.61 -4.12 7.60
N ASN A 67 10.99 -2.88 7.31
CA ASN A 67 11.87 -2.10 8.18
C ASN A 67 11.23 -1.82 9.55
N ALA A 68 9.93 -1.55 9.60
CA ALA A 68 9.20 -1.37 10.84
C ALA A 68 9.20 -2.66 11.68
N ARG A 69 8.95 -3.83 11.06
CA ARG A 69 8.95 -5.13 11.74
C ARG A 69 10.28 -5.43 12.42
N ASP A 70 11.39 -5.01 11.81
CA ASP A 70 12.74 -5.21 12.31
C ASP A 70 13.24 -4.09 13.23
N ASN A 71 12.43 -3.05 13.45
CA ASN A 71 12.81 -1.93 14.28
C ASN A 71 12.76 -2.28 15.78
N ASP A 72 13.77 -1.83 16.53
CA ASP A 72 13.84 -1.98 18.00
C ASP A 72 12.58 -1.48 18.72
N GLN A 73 11.88 -0.49 18.16
CA GLN A 73 10.61 0.01 18.70
C GLN A 73 9.55 -1.08 18.88
N TYR A 74 9.52 -2.10 18.00
CA TYR A 74 8.52 -3.16 18.03
C TYR A 74 9.07 -4.52 18.45
N VAL A 75 10.35 -4.62 18.82
CA VAL A 75 11.00 -5.89 19.16
C VAL A 75 10.28 -6.63 20.30
N GLU A 76 9.83 -5.89 21.31
CA GLU A 76 9.06 -6.39 22.46
C GLU A 76 7.54 -6.43 22.23
N SER A 77 7.08 -6.17 21.00
CA SER A 77 5.65 -6.10 20.64
C SER A 77 5.28 -7.19 19.61
N PRO A 78 5.25 -8.47 20.02
CA PRO A 78 5.00 -9.60 19.10
C PRO A 78 3.67 -9.47 18.35
N THR A 79 2.64 -8.94 19.02
CA THR A 79 1.32 -8.68 18.42
C THR A 79 1.36 -7.66 17.29
N ILE A 80 2.23 -6.64 17.38
CA ILE A 80 2.43 -5.63 16.30
C ILE A 80 3.24 -6.25 15.16
N ARG A 81 4.28 -7.01 15.48
CA ARG A 81 5.09 -7.70 14.47
C ARG A 81 4.28 -8.69 13.64
N SER A 82 3.38 -9.45 14.26
CA SER A 82 2.43 -10.34 13.54
C SER A 82 1.61 -9.56 12.50
N ARG A 83 1.06 -8.40 12.88
CA ARG A 83 0.26 -7.56 11.97
C ARG A 83 1.09 -6.99 10.82
N LEU A 84 2.33 -6.62 11.09
CA LEU A 84 3.28 -6.20 10.05
C LEU A 84 3.57 -7.35 9.09
N ASP A 85 3.85 -8.55 9.60
CA ASP A 85 4.07 -9.76 8.80
C ASP A 85 2.84 -10.11 7.95
N GLU A 86 1.63 -10.03 8.51
CA GLU A 86 0.37 -10.26 7.80
C GLU A 86 0.23 -9.30 6.61
N MET A 87 0.44 -7.99 6.80
CA MET A 87 0.38 -7.02 5.70
C MET A 87 1.48 -7.24 4.66
N ILE A 88 2.70 -7.59 5.08
CA ILE A 88 3.81 -7.88 4.17
C ILE A 88 3.43 -9.04 3.26
N VAL A 89 2.95 -10.15 3.83
CA VAL A 89 2.53 -11.34 3.06
C VAL A 89 1.41 -11.00 2.08
N LEU A 90 0.40 -10.25 2.54
CA LEU A 90 -0.77 -9.93 1.72
C LEU A 90 -0.45 -8.95 0.58
N LEU A 91 0.44 -7.98 0.81
CA LEU A 91 0.83 -6.99 -0.20
C LEU A 91 1.95 -7.45 -1.13
N ASP A 92 2.72 -8.48 -0.78
CA ASP A 92 3.89 -8.94 -1.56
C ASP A 92 3.52 -9.30 -3.02
N GLN A 93 2.34 -9.90 -3.23
CA GLN A 93 1.82 -10.24 -4.55
C GLN A 93 1.63 -9.03 -5.49
N TYR A 94 1.55 -7.82 -4.94
CA TYR A 94 1.41 -6.57 -5.69
C TYR A 94 2.72 -5.80 -5.83
N THR A 95 3.82 -6.25 -5.22
CA THR A 95 5.16 -5.68 -5.44
C THR A 95 5.67 -5.98 -6.85
N ALA A 96 6.76 -5.36 -7.28
CA ALA A 96 7.31 -5.52 -8.63
C ALA A 96 7.59 -6.99 -9.01
N ASN A 97 7.95 -7.81 -8.02
CA ASN A 97 8.24 -9.25 -8.20
C ASN A 97 7.01 -10.14 -7.96
N GLY A 98 5.91 -9.56 -7.48
CA GLY A 98 4.66 -10.28 -7.22
C GLY A 98 3.83 -10.53 -8.48
N THR A 99 2.95 -11.53 -8.41
CA THR A 99 2.06 -11.98 -9.50
C THR A 99 1.31 -10.84 -10.19
N TYR A 100 0.90 -9.82 -9.43
CA TYR A 100 0.12 -8.69 -9.90
C TYR A 100 0.93 -7.39 -10.04
N GLY A 101 2.24 -7.41 -9.75
CA GLY A 101 3.11 -6.23 -9.76
C GLY A 101 3.04 -5.40 -11.03
N ARG A 102 3.10 -6.07 -12.20
CA ARG A 102 3.02 -5.41 -13.51
C ARG A 102 1.75 -4.57 -13.73
N TYR A 103 0.70 -4.83 -12.94
CA TYR A 103 -0.58 -4.14 -13.04
C TYR A 103 -0.76 -3.06 -11.99
N PHE A 104 -0.26 -3.24 -10.76
CA PHE A 104 -0.57 -2.35 -9.63
C PHE A 104 0.63 -1.53 -9.12
N ASN A 105 1.82 -1.79 -9.65
CA ASN A 105 3.07 -1.25 -9.15
C ASN A 105 3.93 -0.65 -10.28
N SER A 106 3.28 0.09 -11.17
CA SER A 106 3.90 0.62 -12.39
C SER A 106 4.53 2.00 -12.18
N ASP A 107 5.69 2.22 -12.81
CA ASP A 107 6.30 3.55 -12.96
C ASP A 107 5.58 4.42 -14.00
N GLU A 108 4.85 3.77 -14.90
CA GLU A 108 4.06 4.39 -15.96
C GLU A 108 2.58 4.01 -15.78
N PRO A 109 1.84 4.71 -14.90
CA PRO A 109 0.42 4.47 -14.73
C PRO A 109 -0.33 4.88 -16.00
N SER A 110 -1.22 4.03 -16.48
CA SER A 110 -1.96 4.26 -17.73
C SER A 110 -3.14 5.22 -17.56
N LEU A 111 -3.57 5.48 -16.32
CA LEU A 111 -4.61 6.44 -16.00
C LEU A 111 -3.96 7.80 -15.74
N ARG A 112 -3.94 8.64 -16.78
CA ARG A 112 -3.72 10.08 -16.63
C ARG A 112 -5.06 10.70 -16.17
N ASP A 113 -5.02 11.90 -15.59
CA ASP A 113 -6.17 12.57 -14.94
C ASP A 113 -7.45 12.72 -15.79
N ASP A 114 -7.43 12.35 -17.08
CA ASP A 114 -8.58 12.34 -17.99
C ASP A 114 -9.46 11.07 -17.88
N ALA A 115 -8.99 10.03 -17.20
CA ALA A 115 -9.74 8.80 -17.06
C ALA A 115 -10.70 8.85 -15.86
N LYS A 116 -11.91 9.36 -16.12
CA LYS A 116 -13.06 9.19 -15.21
C LYS A 116 -13.30 7.70 -14.96
N MET A 117 -13.12 7.30 -13.70
CA MET A 117 -13.69 6.13 -13.03
C MET A 117 -13.46 4.79 -13.76
N VAL A 118 -12.39 4.08 -13.39
CA VAL A 118 -12.32 2.64 -13.65
C VAL A 118 -12.91 1.93 -12.44
N VAL A 119 -14.10 1.36 -12.61
CA VAL A 119 -14.65 0.38 -11.67
C VAL A 119 -13.86 -0.92 -11.87
N LEU A 120 -13.05 -1.27 -10.89
CA LEU A 120 -12.42 -2.59 -10.78
C LEU A 120 -13.32 -3.45 -9.91
N GLU A 121 -14.20 -4.21 -10.54
CA GLU A 121 -14.93 -5.32 -9.91
C GLU A 121 -13.91 -6.40 -9.55
N LEU A 122 -13.63 -6.61 -8.27
CA LEU A 122 -12.85 -7.74 -7.78
C LEU A 122 -13.81 -8.84 -7.32
N GLY A 123 -14.41 -9.56 -8.29
CA GLY A 123 -15.09 -10.85 -8.10
C GLY A 123 -16.49 -10.78 -7.49
N GLY A 124 -17.38 -11.63 -8.03
CA GLY A 124 -18.73 -11.89 -7.48
C GLY A 124 -18.79 -13.13 -6.59
#